data_AF-A0ABD5DXC3-F1
#
_entry.id   AF-A0ABD5DXC3-F1
#
_cell.length_a   1.000
_cell.length_b   1.000
_cell.length_c   1.000
_cell.angle_alpha   90.00
_cell.angle_beta   90.00
_cell.angle_gamma   90.00
#
_symmetry.space_group_name_H-M   'P 1'
#
loop_
_entity.id
_entity.type
_entity.pdbx_description
1 polymer ?
#
loop_
_entity_poly.entity_id
_entity_poly.type
_entity_poly.pdbx_seq_one_letter_code
_entity_poly.pdbx_strand_id
1 'polypeptide(L)' 'TQFAPGKNVEQVEEKLLKVVPAEFKVDCHHWLILHGRYTCIARKPRCGSCLIEDLCEYKDKVYA' A
#
# COMPACT_ATOMS: atom_id res chain seq x y z
N THR A 1 -10.46 6.06 -0.34
CA THR A 1 -9.53 5.61 0.70
C THR A 1 -8.52 6.71 1.02
N GLN A 2 -7.80 6.62 2.12
CA GLN A 2 -6.66 7.49 2.47
C GLN A 2 -5.92 6.63 3.48
N PHE A 3 -5.52 5.44 3.04
CA PHE A 3 -5.28 4.29 3.91
C PHE A 3 -4.31 4.62 5.05
N ALA A 4 -3.11 5.11 4.73
CA ALA A 4 -2.16 5.63 5.71
C ALA A 4 -1.16 6.63 5.08
N PRO A 5 -1.61 7.76 4.50
CA PRO A 5 -0.70 8.76 3.92
C PRO A 5 0.10 9.47 5.02
N GLY A 6 1.41 9.67 4.83
CA GLY A 6 2.26 10.41 5.77
C GLY A 6 3.44 11.07 5.07
N LYS A 7 3.97 12.15 5.65
CA LYS A 7 5.13 12.87 5.11
C LYS A 7 6.47 12.26 5.54
N ASN A 8 6.45 11.46 6.59
CA ASN A 8 7.61 10.76 7.16
C ASN A 8 7.18 9.38 7.71
N VAL A 9 8.15 8.59 8.14
CA VAL A 9 7.94 7.21 8.61
C VAL A 9 7.03 7.16 9.84
N GLU A 10 7.29 8.01 10.83
CA GLU A 10 6.53 8.08 12.09
C GLU A 10 5.03 8.32 11.85
N GLN A 11 4.69 9.25 10.95
CA GLN A 11 3.29 9.55 10.61
C GLN A 11 2.58 8.39 9.91
N VAL A 12 3.29 7.63 9.08
CA VAL A 12 2.73 6.45 8.40
C VAL A 12 2.51 5.33 9.40
N GLU A 13 3.48 5.06 10.27
CA GLU A 13 3.40 4.03 11.31
C GLU A 13 2.22 4.28 12.26
N GLU A 14 2.10 5.50 12.79
CA GLU A 14 1.02 5.87 13.70
C GLU A 14 -0.37 5.66 13.05
N LYS A 15 -0.49 5.98 11.76
CA LYS A 15 -1.75 5.78 11.02
C LYS A 15 -2.03 4.31 10.76
N LEU A 16 -1.03 3.52 10.37
CA LEU A 16 -1.18 2.08 10.18
C LEU A 16 -1.72 1.41 11.45
N LEU A 17 -1.19 1.76 12.62
CA LEU A 17 -1.65 1.21 13.90
C LEU A 17 -3.12 1.55 14.23
N LYS A 18 -3.64 2.67 13.71
CA LYS A 18 -5.03 3.14 13.91
C LYS A 18 -6.02 2.49 12.93
N VAL A 19 -5.63 2.33 11.67
CA VAL A 19 -6.56 1.89 10.60
C VAL A 19 -6.57 0.39 10.39
N VAL A 20 -5.48 -0.31 10.73
CA VAL A 20 -5.37 -1.76 10.53
C VAL A 20 -6.04 -2.48 11.71
N PRO A 21 -7.08 -3.31 11.46
CA PRO A 21 -7.69 -4.14 12.51
C PRO A 21 -6.67 -5.05 13.19
N ALA A 22 -6.89 -5.36 14.47
CA ALA A 22 -5.95 -6.12 15.29
C ALA A 22 -5.54 -7.47 14.68
N GLU A 23 -6.48 -8.16 14.02
CA GLU A 23 -6.24 -9.46 13.38
C GLU A 23 -5.18 -9.42 12.28
N PHE A 24 -5.01 -8.27 11.62
CA PHE A 24 -4.10 -8.12 10.48
C PHE A 24 -2.75 -7.51 10.85
N LYS A 25 -2.56 -7.05 12.09
CA LYS A 25 -1.37 -6.24 12.46
C LYS A 25 -0.05 -6.99 12.30
N VAL A 26 -0.04 -8.30 12.56
CA VAL A 26 1.17 -9.14 12.47
C VAL A 26 1.63 -9.29 11.01
N ASP A 27 0.69 -9.54 10.10
CA ASP A 27 1.01 -9.85 8.71
C ASP A 27 1.07 -8.62 7.80
N CYS A 28 0.40 -7.52 8.18
CA CYS A 28 0.29 -6.30 7.39
C CYS A 28 1.66 -5.78 6.91
N HIS A 29 2.67 -5.80 7.79
CA HIS A 29 4.03 -5.39 7.44
C HIS A 29 4.59 -6.18 6.25
N HIS A 30 4.53 -7.51 6.32
CA HIS A 30 5.05 -8.39 5.27
C HIS A 30 4.25 -8.22 3.97
N TRP A 31 2.92 -8.11 4.05
CA TRP A 31 2.09 -7.87 2.86
C TRP A 31 2.46 -6.58 2.14
N LEU A 32 2.60 -5.48 2.87
CA LEU A 32 2.94 -4.19 2.27
C LEU A 32 4.35 -4.18 1.67
N ILE A 33 5.34 -4.81 2.33
CA ILE A 33 6.70 -4.94 1.78
C ILE A 33 6.72 -5.77 0.50
N LEU A 34 6.09 -6.95 0.51
CA LEU A 34 6.06 -7.83 -0.65
C LEU A 34 5.28 -7.17 -1.81
N HIS A 35 4.18 -6.50 -1.50
CA HIS A 35 3.40 -5.76 -2.49
C HIS A 35 4.22 -4.63 -3.14
N GLY A 36 4.91 -3.82 -2.34
CA GLY A 36 5.79 -2.77 -2.86
C GLY A 36 6.99 -3.31 -3.66
N ARG A 37 7.55 -4.45 -3.24
CA ARG A 37 8.71 -5.07 -3.91
C ARG A 37 8.35 -5.67 -5.27
N TYR A 38 7.17 -6.29 -5.41
CA TYR A 38 6.84 -7.11 -6.58
C TYR A 38 5.73 -6.54 -7.48
N THR A 39 4.89 -5.63 -6.96
CA THR A 39 3.73 -5.08 -7.70
C THR A 39 3.77 -3.56 -7.76
N CYS A 40 3.73 -2.88 -6.61
CA CYS A 40 3.74 -1.42 -6.49
C CYS A 40 5.19 -0.88 -6.50
N ILE A 41 5.93 -1.21 -7.55
CA ILE A 41 7.34 -0.85 -7.70
C ILE A 41 7.52 0.64 -7.99
N ALA A 42 8.62 1.21 -7.51
CA ALA A 42 8.89 2.66 -7.59
C ALA A 42 8.95 3.20 -9.03
N ARG A 43 9.44 2.40 -9.99
CA ARG A 43 9.49 2.77 -11.41
C ARG A 43 8.51 1.89 -12.17
N LYS A 44 7.50 2.50 -12.80
CA LYS A 44 6.46 1.83 -13.61
C LYS A 44 5.72 0.73 -12.81
N PRO A 45 4.83 1.09 -11.87
CA PRO A 45 4.08 0.11 -11.07
C PRO A 45 3.24 -0.82 -11.96
N ARG A 46 3.03 -2.06 -11.52
CA ARG A 46 2.27 -3.07 -12.27
C ARG A 46 0.77 -2.96 -11.97
N CYS A 47 0.15 -1.80 -12.22
CA CYS A 47 -1.24 -1.56 -11.84
C CYS A 47 -2.20 -2.55 -12.53
N GLY A 48 -1.98 -2.85 -13.81
CA GLY A 48 -2.81 -3.81 -14.56
C GLY A 48 -2.80 -5.25 -14.03
N SER A 49 -1.83 -5.65 -13.19
CA SER A 49 -1.78 -6.96 -12.54
C SER A 49 -1.91 -6.86 -11.00
N CYS A 50 -2.35 -5.71 -10.49
CA CYS A 50 -2.46 -5.47 -9.05
C CYS A 50 -3.79 -6.02 -8.51
N LEU A 51 -3.72 -6.81 -7.43
CA LEU A 51 -4.90 -7.41 -6.77
C LEU A 51 -5.88 -6.35 -6.24
N ILE A 52 -5.39 -5.19 -5.84
CA ILE A 52 -6.16 -4.12 -5.18
C ILE A 52 -6.30 -2.88 -6.08
N GLU A 53 -6.21 -3.06 -7.39
CA GLU A 53 -6.21 -1.96 -8.37
C GLU A 53 -7.47 -1.10 -8.27
N ASP A 54 -8.63 -1.75 -8.18
CA ASP A 54 -9.96 -1.15 -8.09
C ASP A 54 -10.15 -0.33 -6.80
N LEU A 55 -9.47 -0.74 -5.72
CA LEU A 55 -9.46 -0.03 -4.43
C LEU A 55 -8.36 1.05 -4.34
N CYS A 56 -7.37 1.01 -5.23
CA CYS A 56 -6.23 1.92 -5.21
C CYS A 56 -6.57 3.28 -5.82
N GLU A 57 -6.24 4.36 -5.09
CA GLU A 57 -6.53 5.74 -5.49
C GLU A 57 -5.36 6.48 -6.14
N TYR A 58 -4.32 5.74 -6.51
CA TYR A 58 -3.24 6.32 -7.28
C TYR A 58 -3.80 6.83 -8.63
N LYS A 59 -3.51 8.08 -8.98
CA LYS A 59 -4.09 8.73 -10.17
C LYS A 59 -3.38 8.33 -11.46
N ASP A 60 -2.07 8.12 -11.40
CA ASP A 60 -1.23 7.88 -12.58
C ASP A 60 -0.99 6.38 -12.80
N LYS A 61 -2.07 5.58 -12.79
CA LYS A 61 -1.99 4.11 -12.94
C LYS A 61 -1.38 3.71 -14.29
N VAL A 62 -0.65 2.59 -14.28
CA VAL A 62 0.03 2.05 -15.47
C VAL A 62 -0.53 0.67 -15.83
N TYR A 63 -1.07 0.56 -17.03
CA TYR A 63 -1.69 -0.67 -17.56
C TYR A 63 -0.87 -1.35 -18.67
N ALA A 64 0.33 -0.85 -18.93
CA ALA A 64 1.20 -1.26 -20.04
C ALA A 64 2.19 -2.36 -19.67
#